data_AF-A0AAV7DZJ1-F1
#
_entry.id   AF-A0AAV7DZJ1-F1
#
_cell.length_a   1.000
_cell.length_b   1.000
_cell.length_c   1.000
_cell.angle_alpha   90.00
_cell.angle_beta   90.00
_cell.angle_gamma   90.00
#
_symmetry.space_group_name_H-M   'P 1'
#
loop_
_entity.id
_entity.type
_entity.pdbx_description
1 polymer ?
#
loop_
_entity_poly.entity_id
_entity_poly.type
_entity_poly.pdbx_seq_one_letter_code
_entity_poly.pdbx_strand_id
1 'polypeptide(L)'
;MECTGEGVLYMGADSDIRLEQFGERIQPPFPLDQLLFDVPCSSGILNCPILLIQVTRLLCWGFIFVVRLNHTMCNALGLFQFVNAMADIADGGKTPSVLPLWERDRFFKARDPPRVTYVHNENQDQQQNCLKEGSHDDDDDDDLSERCC
;
A
#
# COMPACT_ATOMS: atom_id res chain seq x y z
N MET A 1 -11.86 -2.42 3.04
CA MET A 1 -10.72 -2.64 3.93
C MET A 1 -11.26 -2.74 5.34
N GLU A 2 -10.95 -3.83 6.02
CA GLU A 2 -11.41 -4.07 7.39
C GLU A 2 -10.28 -3.73 8.36
N CYS A 3 -10.58 -2.95 9.40
CA CYS A 3 -9.62 -2.62 10.45
C CYS A 3 -9.66 -3.70 11.54
N THR A 4 -9.12 -4.88 11.22
CA THR A 4 -9.11 -6.08 12.09
C THR A 4 -8.10 -6.01 13.24
N GLY A 5 -7.11 -5.12 13.15
CA GLY A 5 -6.04 -5.01 14.13
C GLY A 5 -4.95 -6.09 13.98
N GLU A 6 -4.91 -6.81 12.85
CA GLU A 6 -3.87 -7.81 12.54
C GLU A 6 -2.45 -7.20 12.48
N GLY A 7 -2.36 -5.88 12.31
CA GLY A 7 -1.15 -5.11 12.51
C GLY A 7 -0.32 -4.92 11.25
N VAL A 8 0.99 -4.71 11.47
CA VAL A 8 1.98 -4.39 10.45
C VAL A 8 3.06 -5.46 10.51
N LEU A 9 3.48 -5.96 9.35
CA LEU A 9 4.58 -6.92 9.31
C LEU A 9 5.91 -6.20 9.55
N TYR A 10 6.67 -6.61 10.56
CA TYR A 10 7.98 -6.07 10.87
C TYR A 10 9.06 -7.12 10.69
N MET A 11 10.17 -6.73 10.04
CA MET A 11 11.34 -7.60 9.85
C MET A 11 12.62 -6.89 10.27
N GLY A 12 13.39 -7.55 11.12
CA GLY A 12 14.77 -7.18 11.43
C GLY A 12 15.73 -8.00 10.58
N ALA A 13 16.78 -7.36 10.08
CA ALA A 13 17.88 -8.02 9.39
C ALA A 13 19.22 -7.40 9.81
N ASP A 14 20.30 -8.15 9.63
CA ASP A 14 21.67 -7.66 9.75
C ASP A 14 22.37 -7.86 8.40
N SER A 15 23.28 -6.96 8.05
CA SER A 15 24.06 -7.05 6.82
C SER A 15 25.53 -6.74 7.09
N ASP A 16 26.40 -7.54 6.46
CA ASP A 16 27.86 -7.41 6.55
C ASP A 16 28.42 -6.26 5.68
N ILE A 17 27.55 -5.35 5.24
CA ILE A 17 27.92 -4.18 4.46
C ILE A 17 27.92 -2.94 5.34
N ARG A 18 28.74 -1.96 4.97
CA ARG A 18 28.80 -0.63 5.55
C ARG A 18 28.10 0.36 4.64
N LEU A 19 27.56 1.44 5.21
CA LEU A 19 26.85 2.47 4.44
C LEU A 19 27.74 3.11 3.37
N GLU A 20 29.03 3.28 3.66
CA GLU A 20 30.01 3.87 2.75
C GLU A 20 30.25 3.01 1.49
N GLN A 21 29.95 1.70 1.56
CA GLN A 21 30.09 0.80 0.41
C GLN A 21 29.02 1.02 -0.66
N PHE A 22 27.93 1.73 -0.34
CA PHE A 22 26.93 2.15 -1.33
C PHE A 22 27.36 3.37 -2.16
N GLY A 23 28.47 4.02 -1.81
CA GLY A 23 28.95 5.23 -2.46
C GLY A 23 28.20 6.51 -2.04
N GLU A 24 28.54 7.63 -2.64
CA GLU A 24 27.96 8.95 -2.29
C GLU A 24 26.51 9.13 -2.77
N ARG A 25 26.10 8.38 -3.80
CA ARG A 25 24.76 8.46 -4.39
C ARG A 25 24.21 7.08 -4.72
N ILE A 26 23.08 6.76 -4.10
CA ILE A 26 22.25 5.63 -4.48
C ILE A 26 21.50 6.03 -5.76
N GLN A 27 21.92 5.50 -6.90
CA GLN A 27 21.25 5.71 -8.19
C GLN A 27 20.77 4.39 -8.79
N PRO A 28 19.66 4.38 -9.53
CA PRO A 28 19.28 3.22 -10.32
C PRO A 28 20.35 2.92 -11.40
N PRO A 29 20.63 1.65 -11.70
CA PRO A 29 20.09 0.45 -11.04
C PRO A 29 20.77 0.18 -9.69
N PHE A 30 19.96 -0.07 -8.65
CA PHE A 30 20.43 -0.44 -7.31
C PHE A 30 19.88 -1.82 -6.95
N PRO A 31 20.69 -2.76 -6.42
CA PRO A 31 20.28 -4.13 -6.15
C PRO A 31 19.40 -4.21 -4.89
N LEU A 32 18.18 -3.68 -5.00
CA LEU A 32 17.18 -3.70 -3.93
C LEU A 32 16.78 -5.13 -3.57
N ASP A 33 16.74 -6.03 -4.54
CA ASP A 33 16.45 -7.45 -4.38
C ASP A 33 17.39 -8.16 -3.38
N GLN A 34 18.63 -7.70 -3.24
CA GLN A 34 19.58 -8.26 -2.26
C GLN A 34 19.39 -7.70 -0.84
N LEU A 35 18.73 -6.55 -0.73
CA LEU A 35 18.52 -5.85 0.54
C LEU A 35 17.11 -6.04 1.09
N LEU A 36 16.16 -6.37 0.23
CA LEU A 36 14.75 -6.53 0.56
C LEU A 36 14.43 -8.00 0.76
N PHE A 37 13.82 -8.34 1.88
CA PHE A 37 13.22 -9.65 2.04
C PHE A 37 11.88 -9.70 1.31
N ASP A 38 11.74 -10.63 0.36
CA ASP A 38 10.47 -10.84 -0.32
C ASP A 38 9.59 -11.79 0.48
N VAL A 39 8.54 -11.24 1.09
CA VAL A 39 7.61 -12.02 1.91
C VAL A 39 6.62 -12.73 0.98
N PRO A 40 6.46 -14.06 1.09
CA PRO A 40 5.43 -14.78 0.35
C PRO A 40 4.04 -14.17 0.54
N CYS A 41 3.23 -14.16 -0.52
CA CYS A 41 1.89 -13.55 -0.55
C CYS A 41 1.85 -12.02 -0.31
N SER A 42 2.98 -11.30 -0.34
CA SER A 42 2.99 -9.83 -0.14
C SER A 42 2.84 -8.97 -1.41
N SER A 43 2.87 -9.59 -2.59
CA SER A 43 2.84 -8.89 -3.88
C SER A 43 1.43 -8.80 -4.51
N GLY A 44 0.41 -9.30 -3.83
CA GLY A 44 -0.99 -9.23 -4.27
C GLY A 44 -1.61 -7.85 -4.04
N ILE A 45 -2.85 -7.69 -4.51
CA ILE A 45 -3.70 -6.51 -4.23
C ILE A 45 -4.65 -6.81 -3.06
N LEU A 46 -5.19 -8.02 -3.02
CA LEU A 46 -6.11 -8.52 -2.00
C LEU A 46 -5.39 -9.54 -1.12
N ASN A 47 -5.85 -9.67 0.12
CA ASN A 47 -5.34 -10.62 1.12
C ASN A 47 -3.81 -10.60 1.28
N CYS A 48 -3.22 -9.41 1.16
CA CYS A 48 -1.80 -9.19 1.39
C CYS A 48 -1.61 -8.19 2.53
N PRO A 49 -0.46 -8.21 3.23
CA PRO A 49 -0.14 -7.21 4.24
C PRO A 49 -0.22 -5.79 3.67
N ILE A 50 -0.95 -4.92 4.34
CA ILE A 50 -1.13 -3.51 3.95
C ILE A 50 0.19 -2.74 4.03
N LEU A 51 0.99 -3.06 5.05
CA LEU A 51 2.23 -2.40 5.37
C LEU A 51 3.24 -3.43 5.88
N LEU A 52 4.46 -3.32 5.38
CA LEU A 52 5.61 -4.08 5.81
C LEU A 52 6.77 -3.11 6.03
N ILE A 53 7.38 -3.20 7.21
CA ILE A 53 8.54 -2.41 7.60
C ILE A 53 9.72 -3.37 7.78
N GLN A 54 10.82 -3.10 7.11
CA GLN A 54 12.07 -3.83 7.30
C GLN A 54 13.17 -2.86 7.78
N VAL A 55 13.88 -3.27 8.83
CA VAL A 55 15.02 -2.54 9.38
C VAL A 55 16.24 -3.44 9.28
N THR A 56 17.21 -3.04 8.45
CA THR A 56 18.46 -3.79 8.26
C THR A 56 19.62 -3.05 8.92
N ARG A 57 20.27 -3.65 9.90
CA ARG A 57 21.42 -3.08 10.61
C ARG A 57 22.71 -3.32 9.82
N LEU A 58 23.55 -2.30 9.75
CA LEU A 58 24.81 -2.31 9.02
C LEU A 58 26.01 -2.39 9.99
N LEU A 59 27.18 -2.82 9.51
CA LEU A 59 28.40 -2.90 10.31
C LEU A 59 28.88 -1.53 10.85
N CYS A 60 28.49 -0.43 10.19
CA CYS A 60 28.83 0.93 10.59
C CYS A 60 27.86 1.54 11.61
N TRP A 61 27.02 0.73 12.26
CA TRP A 61 25.92 1.14 13.15
C TRP A 61 24.79 1.93 12.47
N GLY A 62 24.89 2.16 11.16
CA GLY A 62 23.80 2.65 10.34
C GLY A 62 22.72 1.58 10.15
N PHE A 63 21.60 2.00 9.56
CA PHE A 63 20.53 1.08 9.20
C PHE A 63 19.88 1.49 7.88
N ILE A 64 19.29 0.51 7.20
CA ILE A 64 18.41 0.71 6.05
C ILE A 64 16.99 0.54 6.54
N PHE A 65 16.16 1.56 6.31
CA PHE A 65 14.74 1.57 6.64
C PHE A 65 13.91 1.40 5.37
N VAL A 66 13.16 0.31 5.29
CA VAL A 66 12.39 -0.09 4.12
C VAL A 66 10.92 -0.06 4.49
N VAL A 67 10.11 0.51 3.59
CA VAL A 67 8.66 0.41 3.64
C VAL A 67 8.15 -0.21 2.35
N ARG A 68 7.41 -1.31 2.48
CA ARG A 68 6.55 -1.85 1.42
C ARG A 68 5.11 -1.59 1.81
N LEU A 69 4.35 -1.04 0.88
CA LEU A 69 2.96 -0.64 1.11
C LEU A 69 2.10 -1.10 -0.07
N ASN A 70 0.88 -1.54 0.22
CA ASN A 70 -0.11 -1.75 -0.82
C ASN A 70 -0.51 -0.38 -1.40
N HIS A 71 -0.22 -0.12 -2.68
CA HIS A 71 -0.38 1.22 -3.29
C HIS A 71 -1.84 1.71 -3.33
N THR A 72 -2.82 0.83 -3.16
CA THR A 72 -4.23 1.21 -3.03
C THR A 72 -4.51 1.97 -1.72
N MET A 73 -3.63 1.86 -0.73
CA MET A 73 -3.85 2.37 0.61
C MET A 73 -3.45 3.82 0.81
N CYS A 74 -2.38 4.29 0.17
CA CYS A 74 -1.96 5.67 0.24
C CYS A 74 -1.15 6.09 -0.98
N ASN A 75 -1.11 7.39 -1.23
CA ASN A 75 -0.17 8.00 -2.15
C ASN A 75 1.15 8.32 -1.42
N ALA A 76 2.15 8.79 -2.17
CA ALA A 76 3.45 9.14 -1.61
C ALA A 76 3.36 10.16 -0.44
N LEU A 77 2.48 11.15 -0.54
CA LEU A 77 2.30 12.14 0.54
C LEU A 77 1.74 11.49 1.82
N GLY A 78 0.77 10.59 1.68
CA GLY A 78 0.22 9.83 2.81
C GLY A 78 1.27 8.92 3.46
N LEU A 79 2.16 8.31 2.67
CA LEU A 79 3.30 7.57 3.19
C LEU A 79 4.23 8.47 4.01
N PHE A 80 4.61 9.65 3.49
CA PHE A 80 5.49 10.55 4.23
C PHE A 80 4.85 11.06 5.53
N GLN A 81 3.55 11.35 5.53
CA GLN A 81 2.83 11.71 6.76
C GLN A 81 2.89 10.57 7.79
N PHE A 82 2.72 9.32 7.34
CA PHE A 82 2.83 8.15 8.21
C PHE A 82 4.25 7.98 8.77
N VAL A 83 5.29 8.14 7.97
CA VAL A 83 6.69 8.06 8.43
C VAL A 83 7.03 9.17 9.43
N ASN A 84 6.58 10.40 9.19
CA ASN A 84 6.76 11.50 10.14
C ASN A 84 6.01 11.23 11.45
N ALA A 85 4.79 10.70 11.38
CA ALA A 85 4.03 10.31 12.56
C ALA A 85 4.76 9.24 13.39
N MET A 86 5.40 8.26 12.75
CA MET A 86 6.25 7.28 13.44
C MET A 86 7.45 7.94 14.10
N ALA A 87 8.11 8.89 13.43
CA ALA A 87 9.24 9.62 13.98
C ALA A 87 8.85 10.45 15.21
N ASP A 88 7.75 11.20 15.13
CA ASP A 88 7.22 11.99 16.25
C ASP A 88 6.98 11.13 17.51
N ILE A 89 6.43 9.93 17.31
CA ILE A 89 6.16 8.98 18.41
C ILE A 89 7.48 8.37 18.92
N ALA A 90 8.41 8.04 18.03
CA ALA A 90 9.72 7.50 18.39
C ALA A 90 10.54 8.50 19.22
N ASP A 91 10.38 9.81 18.98
CA ASP A 91 10.99 10.90 19.74
C ASP A 91 10.32 11.16 21.10
N GLY A 92 9.34 10.33 21.49
CA GLY A 92 8.63 10.42 22.77
C GLY A 92 7.33 11.23 22.72
N GLY A 93 6.88 11.62 21.53
CA GLY A 93 5.55 12.19 21.33
C GLY A 93 4.45 11.18 21.67
N LYS A 94 3.36 11.67 22.30
CA LYS A 94 2.18 10.83 22.59
C LYS A 94 1.25 10.68 21.40
N THR A 95 1.34 11.61 20.46
CA THR A 95 0.49 11.74 19.28
C THR A 95 1.31 12.32 18.13
N PRO A 96 1.02 11.98 16.88
CA PRO A 96 1.69 12.60 15.74
C PRO A 96 1.33 14.09 15.63
N SER A 97 2.25 14.89 15.11
CA SER A 97 2.06 16.34 14.91
C SER A 97 0.92 16.65 13.95
N VAL A 98 0.71 15.77 12.97
CA VAL A 98 -0.41 15.82 12.03
C VAL A 98 -1.28 14.59 12.26
N LEU A 99 -2.53 14.80 12.67
CA LEU A 99 -3.47 13.71 12.90
C LEU A 99 -3.97 13.14 11.56
N PRO A 100 -4.04 11.81 11.41
CA PRO A 100 -4.60 11.20 10.23
C PRO A 100 -6.12 11.43 10.19
N LEU A 101 -6.65 11.78 9.02
CA LEU A 101 -8.09 11.91 8.77
C LEU A 101 -8.59 10.70 7.99
N TRP A 102 -9.43 9.88 8.63
CA TRP A 102 -9.97 8.64 8.09
C TRP A 102 -11.40 8.79 7.55
N GLU A 103 -11.63 9.80 6.71
CA GLU A 103 -12.97 10.14 6.20
C GLU A 103 -13.06 10.06 4.67
N ARG A 104 -12.43 9.05 4.06
CA ARG A 104 -12.38 8.92 2.59
C ARG A 104 -13.77 8.88 1.95
N ASP A 105 -14.69 8.13 2.56
CA ASP A 105 -16.09 8.05 2.11
C ASP A 105 -16.78 9.43 2.10
N ARG A 106 -16.46 10.30 3.05
CA ARG A 106 -17.06 11.64 3.12
C ARG A 106 -16.55 12.56 2.01
N PHE A 107 -15.25 12.51 1.71
CA PHE A 107 -14.62 13.43 0.77
C PHE A 107 -14.65 12.96 -0.68
N PHE A 108 -14.69 11.65 -0.91
CA PHE A 108 -14.63 11.05 -2.24
C PHE A 108 -15.96 10.43 -2.70
N LYS A 109 -17.07 10.80 -2.05
CA LYS A 109 -18.41 10.42 -2.52
C LYS A 109 -18.67 10.99 -3.91
N ALA A 110 -19.20 10.13 -4.78
CA ALA A 110 -19.73 10.58 -6.06
C ALA A 110 -20.85 11.61 -5.84
N ARG A 111 -21.04 12.48 -6.84
CA ARG A 111 -22.20 13.38 -6.86
C ARG A 111 -23.47 12.56 -7.04
N ASP A 112 -24.52 12.98 -6.36
CA ASP A 112 -25.87 12.43 -6.50
C ASP A 112 -26.85 13.56 -6.90
N PRO A 113 -27.40 13.56 -8.14
CA PRO A 113 -27.16 12.58 -9.20
C PRO A 113 -25.77 12.72 -9.85
N PRO A 114 -25.24 11.67 -10.49
CA PRO A 114 -24.02 11.75 -11.28
C PRO A 114 -24.16 12.77 -12.41
N ARG A 115 -23.17 13.66 -12.58
CA ARG A 115 -23.15 14.67 -13.65
C ARG A 115 -21.95 14.46 -14.56
N VAL A 116 -22.14 13.81 -15.70
CA VAL A 116 -21.10 13.62 -16.72
C VAL A 116 -20.95 14.92 -17.54
N THR A 117 -19.80 15.58 -17.42
CA THR A 117 -19.51 16.83 -18.15
C THR A 117 -18.59 16.62 -19.35
N TYR A 118 -17.92 15.46 -19.42
CA TYR A 118 -17.02 15.09 -20.49
C TYR A 118 -17.27 13.63 -20.85
N VAL A 119 -17.43 13.35 -22.14
CA VAL A 119 -17.62 11.98 -22.62
C VAL A 119 -16.25 11.34 -22.75
N HIS A 120 -16.06 10.33 -21.93
CA HIS A 120 -14.89 9.48 -21.89
C HIS A 120 -15.14 8.28 -22.81
N ASN A 121 -14.42 8.17 -23.93
CA ASN A 121 -14.64 7.13 -24.94
C ASN A 121 -14.35 5.73 -24.40
N GLU A 122 -13.45 5.62 -23.42
CA GLU A 122 -13.14 4.38 -22.68
C GLU A 122 -14.35 3.79 -21.94
N ASN A 123 -15.38 4.60 -21.70
CA ASN A 123 -16.60 4.18 -21.00
C ASN A 123 -17.76 3.84 -21.94
N GLN A 124 -17.59 3.94 -23.27
CA GLN A 124 -18.64 3.64 -24.24
C GLN A 124 -18.99 2.15 -24.29
N ASP A 125 -17.99 1.27 -24.18
CA ASP A 125 -18.19 -0.17 -24.19
C ASP A 125 -18.94 -0.66 -22.93
N GLN A 126 -18.77 0.03 -21.80
CA GLN A 126 -19.44 -0.31 -20.54
C GLN A 126 -20.93 0.08 -20.53
N GLN A 127 -21.28 1.23 -21.12
CA GLN A 127 -22.70 1.63 -21.25
C GLN A 127 -23.49 0.66 -22.13
N GLN A 128 -22.86 0.09 -23.15
CA GLN A 128 -23.48 -0.91 -24.02
C GLN A 128 -23.74 -2.25 -23.30
N ASN A 129 -22.92 -2.59 -22.29
CA ASN A 129 -23.10 -3.80 -21.49
C ASN A 129 -24.13 -3.63 -20.37
N CYS A 130 -24.19 -2.49 -19.68
CA CYS A 130 -25.22 -2.23 -18.66
C CYS A 130 -26.65 -2.20 -19.26
N LEU A 131 -26.79 -1.80 -20.53
CA LEU A 131 -28.05 -1.89 -21.26
C LEU A 131 -28.42 -3.33 -21.68
N LYS A 132 -27.46 -4.26 -21.71
CA LYS A 132 -27.67 -5.67 -22.05
C LYS A 132 -27.93 -6.53 -20.82
N GLU A 133 -27.30 -6.24 -19.69
CA GLU A 133 -27.47 -6.97 -18.42
C GLU A 133 -28.87 -6.79 -17.80
N GLY A 134 -29.65 -5.80 -18.21
CA GLY A 134 -31.07 -5.69 -17.84
C GLY A 134 -32.00 -6.76 -18.45
N SER A 135 -31.46 -7.83 -19.05
CA SER A 135 -32.24 -8.85 -19.77
C SER A 135 -31.77 -10.30 -19.61
N HIS A 136 -30.98 -10.63 -18.59
CA HIS A 136 -30.67 -12.04 -18.29
C HIS A 136 -30.87 -12.35 -16.82
N ASP A 137 -31.84 -13.23 -16.57
CA ASP A 137 -32.23 -13.78 -15.27
C ASP A 137 -31.14 -14.67 -14.66
N ASP A 138 -31.27 -14.85 -13.35
CA ASP A 138 -30.41 -15.55 -12.39
C ASP A 138 -29.99 -16.97 -12.81
N ASP A 139 -28.75 -17.35 -12.48
CA ASP A 139 -28.35 -18.58 -11.77
C ASP A 139 -26.84 -18.85 -12.00
N ASP A 140 -26.07 -18.94 -10.91
CA ASP A 140 -25.12 -20.02 -10.59
C ASP A 140 -24.09 -19.55 -9.55
N ASP A 141 -24.28 -20.08 -8.33
CA ASP A 141 -23.28 -20.19 -7.29
C ASP A 141 -22.11 -21.04 -7.80
N ASP A 142 -20.87 -20.54 -7.70
CA ASP A 142 -19.70 -21.42 -7.72
C ASP A 142 -18.64 -20.98 -6.70
N ASP A 143 -18.39 -21.93 -5.80
CA ASP A 143 -17.39 -21.99 -4.76
C ASP A 143 -15.97 -21.89 -5.33
N LEU A 144 -15.25 -20.82 -4.98
CA LEU A 144 -13.80 -20.75 -5.10
C LEU A 144 -13.18 -20.46 -3.74
N SER A 145 -13.40 -21.40 -2.82
CA SER A 145 -12.47 -21.68 -1.73
C SER A 145 -11.15 -22.27 -2.27
N GLU A 146 -10.37 -21.50 -3.04
CA GLU A 146 -8.98 -21.87 -3.34
C GLU A 146 -8.01 -20.69 -3.20
N ARG A 147 -7.19 -20.82 -2.15
CA ARG A 147 -5.95 -20.08 -1.82
C ARG A 147 -6.14 -18.67 -1.28
N CYS A 148 -6.81 -18.59 -0.14
CA CYS A 148 -6.34 -17.70 0.92
C CYS A 148 -4.90 -18.09 1.31
N CYS A 149 -3.93 -17.23 0.99
CA CYS A 149 -3.27 -16.55 2.09
C CYS A 149 -4.27 -15.46 2.55
#